data_AF-A0A2J7VKZ5-F1
#
_entry.id   AF-A0A2J7VKZ5-F1
#
_cell.length_a   1.000
_cell.length_b   1.000
_cell.length_c   1.000
_cell.angle_alpha   90.00
_cell.angle_beta   90.00
_cell.angle_gamma   90.00
#
_symmetry.space_group_name_H-M   'P 1'
#
loop_
_entity.id
_entity.type
_entity.pdbx_description
1 polymer ?
#
loop_
_entity_poly.entity_id
_entity_poly.type
_entity_poly.pdbx_seq_one_letter_code
_entity_poly.pdbx_strand_id
1 'polypeptide(L)'
;MDWEWASPCGTPAGMEAGDFTKAVLRYTALLITQDACLPLRSRFAYAATACLVRNPPFMIRLLLVLPDPDSAAAAPPDVLRQVLADADAAAIGWASCDTMVQEAAMLAPQQVLLHGPASIPRMQAALQAWAGAPPQPVVVVSEPLPPQVHEELVALGVHAWACADVLDAAGLRALLARAQARWQREAALRDTLVRSLAHLDERKWVDRAKGLLMSARGIGEDAAFGLLRGAAMHANLRVGELSRSVVEGAQWAEAINRAGQLRMLSQRLVRLAAQVLAGVEVRRSRALRAESVERVKDNLDHLAGLPLDAASMQALAGVRSAWEALDGALSARLSPAALAAIDASAEALLGAAEALTDALESSGGRRALRIVNLCGRQRMRVHRLAKDALLAAMLPGGAWSAHLASTMDAFEASLLELERAPLSSPEIRAALSGARDEWLRLVRGVRQAERAEGRAELVRASEVLAETFDRLTASYEHSLQVIMS
;
A
#
# COMPACT_ATOMS: atom_id res chain seq x y z
N MET A 1 27.98 16.48 -58.21
CA MET A 1 27.12 15.56 -58.98
C MET A 1 25.73 15.59 -58.34
N ASP A 2 24.95 16.65 -58.59
CA ASP A 2 23.77 16.62 -59.50
C ASP A 2 23.06 15.25 -59.60
N TRP A 3 21.75 15.05 -59.41
CA TRP A 3 20.56 15.90 -59.17
C TRP A 3 19.35 14.99 -58.83
N GLU A 4 18.28 15.61 -58.30
CA GLU A 4 16.83 15.38 -58.46
C GLU A 4 16.07 14.04 -58.16
N TRP A 5 15.17 14.17 -57.16
CA TRP A 5 13.73 13.78 -57.05
C TRP A 5 13.21 12.37 -57.37
N ALA A 6 12.53 11.77 -56.37
CA ALA A 6 11.28 11.02 -56.58
C ALA A 6 10.49 10.84 -55.26
N SER A 7 9.28 11.40 -55.19
CA SER A 7 8.16 10.76 -54.46
C SER A 7 7.30 10.03 -55.50
N PRO A 8 6.72 8.88 -55.14
CA PRO A 8 5.27 8.80 -55.24
C PRO A 8 4.59 8.07 -54.07
N CYS A 9 3.32 8.41 -53.92
CA CYS A 9 2.28 7.78 -53.09
C CYS A 9 2.43 6.28 -52.83
N GLY A 10 2.15 5.92 -51.58
CA GLY A 10 1.85 4.55 -51.17
C GLY A 10 1.30 4.53 -49.74
N THR A 11 0.04 4.92 -49.55
CA THR A 11 -0.75 4.35 -48.47
C THR A 11 -0.95 2.87 -48.77
N PRO A 12 -0.70 1.98 -47.79
CA PRO A 12 -1.70 0.97 -47.54
C PRO A 12 -2.06 0.85 -46.07
N ALA A 13 -3.37 0.69 -45.90
CA ALA A 13 -4.05 -0.10 -44.88
C ALA A 13 -3.88 0.36 -43.42
N GLY A 14 -4.98 0.93 -42.91
CA GLY A 14 -5.16 1.20 -41.49
C GLY A 14 -4.93 -0.06 -40.65
N MET A 15 -4.13 0.10 -39.61
CA MET A 15 -4.19 -0.80 -38.47
C MET A 15 -5.50 -0.48 -37.77
N GLU A 16 -6.50 -1.35 -37.99
CA GLU A 16 -7.82 -1.26 -37.41
C GLU A 16 -7.76 -0.95 -35.91
N ALA A 17 -8.62 -0.04 -35.47
CA ALA A 17 -8.86 0.34 -34.07
C ALA A 17 -9.35 -0.82 -33.17
N GLY A 18 -9.15 -2.08 -33.57
CA GLY A 18 -9.59 -3.30 -32.89
C GLY A 18 -8.49 -4.05 -32.12
N ASP A 19 -7.20 -3.82 -32.42
CA ASP A 19 -6.11 -4.59 -31.80
C ASP A 19 -5.51 -3.95 -30.53
N PHE A 20 -5.61 -2.62 -30.39
CA PHE A 20 -5.13 -1.92 -29.19
C PHE A 20 -6.04 -2.12 -27.97
N THR A 21 -7.35 -2.29 -28.21
CA THR A 21 -8.33 -2.61 -27.17
C THR A 21 -8.06 -4.00 -26.57
N LYS A 22 -7.52 -4.95 -27.35
CA LYS A 22 -7.09 -6.27 -26.85
C LYS A 22 -5.77 -6.23 -26.08
N ALA A 23 -4.84 -5.34 -26.43
CA ALA A 23 -3.56 -5.21 -25.72
C ALA A 23 -3.72 -4.51 -24.35
N VAL A 24 -4.55 -3.45 -24.29
CA VAL A 24 -4.84 -2.73 -23.04
C VAL A 24 -5.72 -3.58 -22.11
N LEU A 25 -6.74 -4.27 -22.62
CA LEU A 25 -7.57 -5.17 -21.80
C LEU A 25 -6.83 -6.44 -21.36
N ARG A 26 -5.89 -6.99 -22.13
CA ARG A 26 -5.05 -8.12 -21.66
C ARG A 26 -4.06 -7.73 -20.56
N TYR A 27 -3.66 -6.45 -20.47
CA TYR A 27 -2.69 -6.00 -19.47
C TYR A 27 -3.30 -5.40 -18.20
N THR A 28 -4.56 -4.95 -18.23
CA THR A 28 -5.31 -4.51 -17.03
C THR A 28 -6.30 -5.54 -16.49
N ALA A 29 -6.81 -6.48 -17.28
CA ALA A 29 -7.88 -7.39 -16.83
C ALA A 29 -7.44 -8.79 -16.38
N LEU A 30 -6.16 -9.18 -16.50
CA LEU A 30 -5.75 -10.58 -16.27
C LEU A 30 -5.13 -10.91 -14.91
N LEU A 31 -5.10 -10.00 -13.91
CA LEU A 31 -4.66 -10.34 -12.54
C LEU A 31 -5.60 -9.82 -11.44
N ILE A 32 -6.90 -9.97 -11.64
CA ILE A 32 -7.86 -10.03 -10.54
C ILE A 32 -8.32 -11.48 -10.41
N THR A 33 -7.38 -12.39 -10.10
CA THR A 33 -7.69 -13.67 -9.46
C THR A 33 -6.50 -14.07 -8.60
N GLN A 34 -6.70 -14.03 -7.28
CA GLN A 34 -5.81 -14.54 -6.19
C GLN A 34 -4.51 -13.73 -6.02
N ASP A 35 -4.19 -13.05 -4.92
CA ASP A 35 -4.55 -13.19 -3.51
C ASP A 35 -4.69 -11.80 -2.84
N ALA A 36 -5.82 -11.58 -2.18
CA ALA A 36 -5.94 -10.57 -1.13
C ALA A 36 -6.25 -11.29 0.18
N CYS A 37 -5.20 -11.65 0.92
CA CYS A 37 -5.31 -11.95 2.34
C CYS A 37 -5.66 -10.65 3.08
N LEU A 38 -6.96 -10.40 3.25
CA LEU A 38 -7.49 -9.49 4.27
C LEU A 38 -7.55 -10.23 5.61
N PRO A 39 -7.20 -9.59 6.73
CA PRO A 39 -7.23 -10.24 8.03
C PRO A 39 -8.67 -10.51 8.46
N LEU A 40 -8.84 -11.70 9.05
CA LEU A 40 -10.07 -12.23 9.62
C LEU A 40 -10.93 -11.19 10.33
N ARG A 41 -12.11 -10.92 9.76
CA ARG A 41 -13.33 -10.73 10.54
C ARG A 41 -14.31 -11.81 10.10
N SER A 42 -14.52 -12.76 11.00
CA SER A 42 -15.38 -13.93 10.90
C SER A 42 -16.77 -13.60 10.34
N ARG A 43 -16.91 -13.74 9.02
CA ARG A 43 -18.19 -13.86 8.35
C ARG A 43 -18.54 -15.34 8.33
N PHE A 44 -19.44 -15.75 9.23
CA PHE A 44 -20.15 -17.02 9.05
C PHE A 44 -20.95 -16.91 7.75
N ALA A 45 -20.52 -17.67 6.74
CA ALA A 45 -21.27 -17.83 5.50
C ALA A 45 -22.52 -18.67 5.83
N TYR A 46 -23.70 -18.04 5.77
CA TYR A 46 -24.98 -18.74 5.88
C TYR A 46 -25.15 -19.64 4.65
N ALA A 47 -24.73 -20.90 4.76
CA ALA A 47 -25.14 -21.95 3.85
C ALA A 47 -26.58 -22.35 4.22
N ALA A 48 -27.54 -21.93 3.40
CA ALA A 48 -28.93 -22.34 3.54
C ALA A 48 -29.08 -23.82 3.14
N THR A 49 -28.83 -24.74 4.07
CA THR A 49 -29.19 -26.15 3.93
C THR A 49 -30.55 -26.36 4.57
N ALA A 50 -31.58 -26.47 3.74
CA ALA A 50 -32.96 -26.67 4.16
C ALA A 50 -33.15 -28.05 4.79
N CYS A 51 -33.43 -28.09 6.09
CA CYS A 51 -34.21 -29.17 6.70
C CYS A 51 -35.64 -28.68 6.89
N LEU A 52 -36.54 -29.21 6.06
CA LEU A 52 -37.95 -28.84 5.99
C LEU A 52 -38.73 -29.42 7.18
N VAL A 53 -38.87 -28.65 8.26
CA VAL A 53 -40.06 -28.72 9.11
C VAL A 53 -41.11 -27.81 8.47
N ARG A 54 -42.16 -28.39 7.88
CA ARG A 54 -43.27 -27.65 7.25
C ARG A 54 -44.06 -26.89 8.31
N ASN A 55 -43.71 -25.63 8.53
CA ASN A 55 -44.58 -24.65 9.20
C ASN A 55 -45.39 -23.84 8.15
N PRO A 56 -46.62 -23.41 8.47
CA PRO A 56 -47.45 -22.61 7.57
C PRO A 56 -46.76 -21.27 7.19
N PRO A 57 -47.02 -20.74 5.98
CA PRO A 57 -46.24 -19.66 5.35
C PRO A 57 -46.30 -18.28 6.01
N PHE A 58 -47.07 -18.10 7.09
CA PHE A 58 -47.30 -16.80 7.73
C PHE A 58 -46.68 -16.64 9.13
N MET A 59 -45.99 -17.65 9.65
CA MET A 59 -45.42 -17.58 11.01
C MET A 59 -44.02 -16.95 11.06
N ILE A 60 -43.81 -16.02 12.01
CA ILE A 60 -42.51 -15.41 12.30
C ILE A 60 -41.57 -16.48 12.89
N ARG A 61 -40.41 -16.69 12.26
CA ARG A 61 -39.42 -17.69 12.70
C ARG A 61 -38.56 -17.12 13.82
N LEU A 62 -38.67 -17.66 15.03
CA LEU A 62 -37.96 -17.15 16.20
C LEU A 62 -36.91 -18.14 16.71
N LEU A 63 -35.76 -17.61 17.15
CA LEU A 63 -34.90 -18.31 18.09
C LEU A 63 -35.32 -17.92 19.50
N LEU A 64 -35.69 -18.92 20.31
CA LEU A 64 -36.10 -18.69 21.69
C LEU A 64 -34.91 -18.87 22.63
N VAL A 65 -34.55 -17.84 23.37
CA VAL A 65 -33.49 -17.90 24.38
C VAL A 65 -34.13 -18.00 25.75
N LEU A 66 -33.88 -19.10 26.45
CA LEU A 66 -34.47 -19.41 27.76
C LEU A 66 -33.40 -19.39 28.85
N PRO A 67 -33.78 -19.16 30.13
CA PRO A 67 -32.87 -19.35 31.26
C PRO A 67 -32.43 -20.81 31.30
N ASP A 68 -31.13 -21.01 31.42
CA ASP A 68 -30.48 -22.32 31.51
C ASP A 68 -31.07 -23.16 32.66
N PRO A 69 -31.75 -24.30 32.42
CA PRO A 69 -32.37 -25.08 33.47
C PRO A 69 -31.72 -26.46 33.60
N ASP A 70 -30.38 -26.60 33.53
CA ASP A 70 -29.65 -27.86 33.77
C ASP A 70 -30.16 -29.15 33.07
N SER A 71 -30.99 -29.04 32.03
CA SER A 71 -31.43 -30.19 31.24
C SER A 71 -31.83 -29.77 29.84
N ALA A 72 -31.04 -30.22 28.86
CA ALA A 72 -31.26 -30.08 27.43
C ALA A 72 -32.54 -30.77 26.89
N ALA A 73 -33.52 -31.08 27.74
CA ALA A 73 -34.72 -31.86 27.42
C ALA A 73 -36.05 -31.20 27.82
N ALA A 74 -36.05 -30.03 28.47
CA ALA A 74 -37.30 -29.35 28.78
C ALA A 74 -37.76 -28.50 27.58
N ALA A 75 -38.74 -29.02 26.85
CA ALA A 75 -39.53 -28.25 25.90
C ALA A 75 -39.95 -26.88 26.47
N PRO A 76 -40.05 -25.81 25.66
CA PRO A 76 -40.63 -24.56 26.14
C PRO A 76 -42.01 -24.84 26.74
N PRO A 77 -42.38 -24.19 27.86
CA PRO A 77 -43.66 -24.42 28.52
C PRO A 77 -44.81 -24.36 27.52
N ASP A 78 -45.76 -25.29 27.60
CA ASP A 78 -46.86 -25.38 26.62
C ASP A 78 -47.67 -24.07 26.52
N VAL A 79 -47.72 -23.31 27.61
CA VAL A 79 -48.30 -21.96 27.66
C VAL A 79 -47.58 -20.98 26.73
N LEU A 80 -46.25 -20.96 26.73
CA LEU A 80 -45.46 -20.08 25.86
C LEU A 80 -45.59 -20.49 24.39
N ARG A 81 -45.66 -21.80 24.11
CA ARG A 81 -45.92 -22.32 22.76
C ARG A 81 -47.28 -21.89 22.23
N GLN A 82 -48.31 -21.93 23.07
CA GLN A 82 -49.65 -21.49 22.69
C GLN A 82 -49.68 -19.98 22.39
N VAL A 83 -49.09 -19.16 23.25
CA VAL A 83 -49.01 -17.70 23.04
C VAL A 83 -48.22 -17.35 21.78
N LEU A 84 -47.13 -18.07 21.48
CA LEU A 84 -46.37 -17.91 20.24
C LEU A 84 -47.22 -18.25 19.01
N ALA A 85 -47.93 -19.39 19.05
CA ALA A 85 -48.81 -19.81 17.95
C ALA A 85 -49.95 -18.79 17.72
N ASP A 86 -50.58 -18.30 18.80
CA ASP A 86 -51.65 -17.29 18.75
C ASP A 86 -51.14 -15.91 18.28
N ALA A 87 -49.82 -15.66 18.36
CA ALA A 87 -49.14 -14.47 17.88
C ALA A 87 -48.56 -14.62 16.45
N ASP A 88 -48.88 -15.71 15.76
CA ASP A 88 -48.34 -16.05 14.44
C ASP A 88 -46.81 -16.17 14.45
N ALA A 89 -46.24 -16.75 15.50
CA ALA A 89 -44.81 -16.96 15.65
C ALA A 89 -44.47 -18.42 15.98
N ALA A 90 -43.37 -18.92 15.44
CA ALA A 90 -42.90 -20.28 15.66
C ALA A 90 -41.43 -20.30 16.07
N ALA A 91 -41.14 -20.94 17.20
CA ALA A 91 -39.77 -21.21 17.62
C ALA A 91 -39.15 -22.29 16.72
N ILE A 92 -38.09 -21.93 15.98
CA ILE A 92 -37.36 -22.85 15.09
C ILE A 92 -36.19 -23.55 15.79
N GLY A 93 -35.84 -23.07 16.98
CA GLY A 93 -34.79 -23.60 17.83
C GLY A 93 -34.81 -22.89 19.18
N TRP A 94 -34.00 -23.37 20.11
CA TRP A 94 -33.84 -22.80 21.43
C TRP A 94 -32.35 -22.71 21.79
N ALA A 95 -32.00 -21.73 22.60
CA ALA A 95 -30.63 -21.47 23.04
C ALA A 95 -30.60 -21.00 24.50
N SER A 96 -29.43 -21.10 25.13
CA SER A 96 -29.11 -20.35 26.35
C SER A 96 -28.46 -19.02 25.96
N CYS A 97 -28.22 -18.13 26.94
CA CYS A 97 -27.45 -16.90 26.66
C CYS A 97 -26.07 -17.22 26.08
N ASP A 98 -25.42 -18.31 26.51
CA ASP A 98 -24.05 -18.65 26.10
C ASP A 98 -24.01 -19.22 24.67
N THR A 99 -25.05 -19.95 24.24
CA THR A 99 -25.13 -20.54 22.90
C THR A 99 -25.88 -19.66 21.89
N MET A 100 -26.55 -18.60 22.34
CA MET A 100 -27.41 -17.72 21.53
C MET A 100 -26.74 -17.26 20.23
N VAL A 101 -25.49 -16.79 20.30
CA VAL A 101 -24.79 -16.22 19.14
C VAL A 101 -24.50 -17.30 18.09
N GLN A 102 -24.11 -18.49 18.54
CA GLN A 102 -23.83 -19.62 17.67
C GLN A 102 -25.13 -20.15 17.03
N GLU A 103 -26.18 -20.34 17.82
CA GLU A 103 -27.48 -20.83 17.34
C GLU A 103 -28.15 -19.83 16.37
N ALA A 104 -28.07 -18.53 16.65
CA ALA A 104 -28.56 -17.50 15.75
C ALA A 104 -27.83 -17.52 14.40
N ALA A 105 -26.51 -17.76 14.43
CA ALA A 105 -25.69 -17.90 13.23
C ALA A 105 -25.98 -19.19 12.44
N MET A 106 -26.35 -20.28 13.10
CA MET A 106 -26.67 -21.56 12.43
C MET A 106 -28.09 -21.59 11.86
N LEU A 107 -29.08 -21.11 12.61
CA LEU A 107 -30.50 -21.28 12.28
C LEU A 107 -31.07 -20.15 11.42
N ALA A 108 -30.40 -19.00 11.38
CA ALA A 108 -30.84 -17.80 10.68
C ALA A 108 -32.31 -17.43 11.00
N PRO A 109 -32.69 -17.26 12.28
CA PRO A 109 -34.06 -16.89 12.64
C PRO A 109 -34.42 -15.51 12.07
N GLN A 110 -35.71 -15.21 11.99
CA GLN A 110 -36.17 -13.87 11.63
C GLN A 110 -36.01 -12.89 12.80
N GLN A 111 -36.20 -13.34 14.04
CA GLN A 111 -35.92 -12.57 15.25
C GLN A 111 -35.45 -13.48 16.39
N VAL A 112 -34.77 -12.89 17.38
CA VAL A 112 -34.35 -13.56 18.62
C VAL A 112 -35.22 -13.06 19.77
N LEU A 113 -35.85 -13.97 20.49
CA LEU A 113 -36.69 -13.67 21.64
C LEU A 113 -36.05 -14.25 22.91
N LEU A 114 -35.55 -13.39 23.78
CA LEU A 114 -35.07 -13.75 25.11
C LEU A 114 -36.26 -13.72 26.06
N HIS A 115 -36.59 -14.86 26.67
CA HIS A 115 -37.70 -14.96 27.62
C HIS A 115 -37.16 -15.39 28.99
N GLY A 116 -37.30 -14.53 29.99
CA GLY A 116 -36.87 -14.77 31.38
C GLY A 116 -35.38 -15.03 31.53
N PRO A 117 -34.47 -14.12 31.09
CA PRO A 117 -33.03 -14.37 31.15
C PRO A 117 -32.59 -14.71 32.58
N ALA A 118 -31.77 -15.77 32.73
CA ALA A 118 -31.33 -16.28 34.04
C ALA A 118 -30.60 -15.22 34.89
N SER A 119 -29.97 -14.24 34.24
CA SER A 119 -29.30 -13.11 34.88
C SER A 119 -29.11 -11.97 33.87
N ILE A 120 -29.39 -10.73 34.26
CA ILE A 120 -29.17 -9.53 33.42
C ILE A 120 -27.70 -9.43 32.97
N PRO A 121 -26.69 -9.54 33.85
CA PRO A 121 -25.28 -9.57 33.45
C PRO A 121 -24.93 -10.66 32.42
N ARG A 122 -25.49 -11.87 32.55
CA ARG A 122 -25.21 -12.98 31.61
C ARG A 122 -25.80 -12.70 30.23
N MET A 123 -27.01 -12.15 30.18
CA MET A 123 -27.63 -11.67 28.94
C MET A 123 -26.80 -10.56 28.29
N GLN A 124 -26.36 -9.57 29.07
CA GLN A 124 -25.56 -8.46 28.56
C GLN A 124 -24.22 -8.95 27.97
N ALA A 125 -23.51 -9.83 28.69
CA ALA A 125 -22.27 -10.43 28.20
C ALA A 125 -22.45 -11.20 26.88
N ALA A 126 -23.57 -11.93 26.73
CA ALA A 126 -23.88 -12.62 25.49
C ALA A 126 -24.14 -11.65 24.32
N LEU A 127 -24.90 -10.58 24.57
CA LEU A 127 -25.20 -9.55 23.55
C LEU A 127 -23.97 -8.74 23.14
N GLN A 128 -22.99 -8.56 24.04
CA GLN A 128 -21.73 -7.86 23.73
C GLN A 128 -20.95 -8.49 22.57
N ALA A 129 -21.11 -9.79 22.33
CA ALA A 129 -20.48 -10.48 21.20
C ALA A 129 -20.91 -9.92 19.83
N TRP A 130 -22.09 -9.28 19.75
CA TRP A 130 -22.56 -8.59 18.55
C TRP A 130 -22.12 -7.13 18.45
N ALA A 131 -21.38 -6.62 19.45
CA ALA A 131 -20.87 -5.24 19.50
C ALA A 131 -21.94 -4.18 19.18
N GLY A 132 -23.17 -4.37 19.68
CA GLY A 132 -24.29 -3.45 19.48
C GLY A 132 -24.99 -3.55 18.12
N ALA A 133 -24.59 -4.47 17.25
CA ALA A 133 -25.16 -4.63 15.91
C ALA A 133 -25.57 -6.09 15.63
N PRO A 134 -26.62 -6.61 16.30
CA PRO A 134 -27.09 -7.96 16.06
C PRO A 134 -27.58 -8.16 14.63
N PRO A 135 -27.40 -9.36 14.06
CA PRO A 135 -27.78 -9.66 12.68
C PRO A 135 -29.30 -9.72 12.47
N GLN A 136 -30.07 -9.88 13.55
CA GLN A 136 -31.53 -9.98 13.56
C GLN A 136 -32.11 -9.10 14.69
N PRO A 137 -33.42 -8.74 14.65
CA PRO A 137 -34.08 -8.06 15.75
C PRO A 137 -34.02 -8.89 17.02
N VAL A 138 -33.72 -8.23 18.13
CA VAL A 138 -33.61 -8.83 19.47
C VAL A 138 -34.71 -8.27 20.36
N VAL A 139 -35.48 -9.18 20.95
CA VAL A 139 -36.59 -8.88 21.85
C VAL A 139 -36.34 -9.50 23.21
N VAL A 140 -36.57 -8.74 24.27
CA VAL A 140 -36.41 -9.21 25.66
C VAL A 140 -37.76 -9.19 26.37
N VAL A 141 -38.20 -10.34 26.86
CA VAL A 141 -39.37 -10.49 27.72
C VAL A 141 -38.88 -10.97 29.07
N SER A 142 -39.05 -10.17 30.12
CA SER A 142 -38.53 -10.48 31.45
C SER A 142 -39.43 -9.90 32.54
N GLU A 143 -39.04 -10.07 33.79
CA GLU A 143 -39.53 -9.22 34.89
C GLU A 143 -39.23 -7.73 34.60
N PRO A 144 -39.92 -6.79 35.27
CA PRO A 144 -39.71 -5.36 35.09
C PRO A 144 -38.24 -4.95 35.20
N LEU A 145 -37.66 -4.53 34.07
CA LEU A 145 -36.27 -4.10 34.02
C LEU A 145 -36.11 -2.70 34.65
N PRO A 146 -35.13 -2.51 35.54
CA PRO A 146 -34.89 -1.20 36.16
C PRO A 146 -34.49 -0.15 35.09
N PRO A 147 -34.88 1.13 35.23
CA PRO A 147 -34.66 2.15 34.20
C PRO A 147 -33.20 2.32 33.77
N GLN A 148 -32.26 2.07 34.69
CA GLN A 148 -30.81 2.18 34.44
C GLN A 148 -30.31 1.21 33.37
N VAL A 149 -31.01 0.08 33.16
CA VAL A 149 -30.61 -0.95 32.20
C VAL A 149 -31.13 -0.65 30.79
N HIS A 150 -32.11 0.25 30.64
CA HIS A 150 -32.77 0.49 29.34
C HIS A 150 -31.81 1.08 28.30
N GLU A 151 -30.97 2.04 28.69
CA GLU A 151 -29.96 2.62 27.79
C GLU A 151 -28.92 1.61 27.35
N GLU A 152 -28.49 0.75 28.29
CA GLU A 152 -27.51 -0.30 28.00
C GLU A 152 -28.07 -1.36 27.04
N LEU A 153 -29.34 -1.75 27.19
CA LEU A 153 -30.00 -2.67 26.26
C LEU A 153 -30.07 -2.10 24.84
N VAL A 154 -30.36 -0.80 24.70
CA VAL A 154 -30.32 -0.13 23.39
C VAL A 154 -28.89 -0.14 22.83
N ALA A 155 -27.88 0.16 23.65
CA ALA A 155 -26.47 0.12 23.22
C ALA A 155 -26.01 -1.29 22.78
N LEU A 156 -26.59 -2.34 23.37
CA LEU A 156 -26.36 -3.74 23.02
C LEU A 156 -27.17 -4.20 21.80
N GLY A 157 -28.02 -3.34 21.22
CA GLY A 157 -28.84 -3.65 20.05
C GLY A 157 -30.13 -4.41 20.38
N VAL A 158 -30.69 -4.24 21.59
CA VAL A 158 -32.04 -4.74 21.91
C VAL A 158 -33.07 -3.75 21.37
N HIS A 159 -33.97 -4.25 20.55
CA HIS A 159 -34.88 -3.40 19.78
C HIS A 159 -36.19 -3.16 20.50
N ALA A 160 -36.65 -4.14 21.29
CA ALA A 160 -37.83 -3.99 22.13
C ALA A 160 -37.74 -4.88 23.37
N TRP A 161 -38.40 -4.45 24.45
CA TRP A 161 -38.57 -5.26 25.65
C TRP A 161 -39.98 -5.11 26.24
N ALA A 162 -40.44 -6.11 26.98
CA ALA A 162 -41.73 -6.11 27.67
C ALA A 162 -41.70 -6.93 28.97
N CYS A 163 -42.66 -6.67 29.86
CA CYS A 163 -42.86 -7.45 31.07
C CYS A 163 -43.59 -8.76 30.74
N ALA A 164 -43.12 -9.89 31.27
CA ALA A 164 -43.71 -11.21 31.03
C ALA A 164 -45.17 -11.30 31.53
N ASP A 165 -45.47 -10.74 32.70
CA ASP A 165 -46.77 -10.84 33.37
C ASP A 165 -47.95 -10.21 32.61
N VAL A 166 -47.68 -9.35 31.62
CA VAL A 166 -48.67 -8.55 30.91
C VAL A 166 -48.77 -8.94 29.43
N LEU A 167 -48.02 -9.98 29.00
CA LEU A 167 -47.86 -10.29 27.59
C LEU A 167 -48.87 -11.34 27.11
N ASP A 168 -49.95 -10.87 26.48
CA ASP A 168 -50.86 -11.71 25.69
C ASP A 168 -50.38 -11.85 24.24
N ALA A 169 -51.09 -12.65 23.43
CA ALA A 169 -50.74 -12.89 22.04
C ALA A 169 -50.75 -11.60 21.18
N ALA A 170 -51.69 -10.68 21.45
CA ALA A 170 -51.76 -9.41 20.74
C ALA A 170 -50.58 -8.49 21.08
N GLY A 171 -50.19 -8.43 22.35
CA GLY A 171 -49.03 -7.70 22.86
C GLY A 171 -47.72 -8.25 22.32
N LEU A 172 -47.56 -9.58 22.28
CA LEU A 172 -46.38 -10.22 21.68
C LEU A 172 -46.26 -9.90 20.19
N ARG A 173 -47.36 -10.01 19.42
CA ARG A 173 -47.38 -9.64 18.00
C ARG A 173 -46.95 -8.18 17.80
N ALA A 174 -47.47 -7.25 18.61
CA ALA A 174 -47.09 -5.84 18.55
C ALA A 174 -45.62 -5.60 18.95
N LEU A 175 -45.09 -6.36 19.91
CA LEU A 175 -43.71 -6.27 20.37
C LEU A 175 -42.73 -6.74 19.28
N LEU A 176 -42.98 -7.90 18.67
CA LEU A 176 -42.19 -8.44 17.57
C LEU A 176 -42.22 -7.51 16.34
N ALA A 177 -43.38 -6.94 16.02
CA ALA A 177 -43.51 -5.96 14.94
C ALA A 177 -42.72 -4.68 15.22
N ARG A 178 -42.76 -4.17 16.47
CA ARG A 178 -41.97 -3.01 16.90
C ARG A 178 -40.48 -3.27 16.80
N ALA A 179 -40.03 -4.43 17.27
CA ALA A 179 -38.62 -4.83 17.22
C ALA A 179 -38.13 -4.91 15.77
N GLN A 180 -38.91 -5.54 14.89
CA GLN A 180 -38.63 -5.61 13.46
C GLN A 180 -38.47 -4.22 12.84
N ALA A 181 -39.41 -3.31 13.11
CA ALA A 181 -39.40 -1.96 12.54
C ALA A 181 -38.18 -1.14 13.02
N ARG A 182 -37.81 -1.26 14.30
CA ARG A 182 -36.62 -0.60 14.86
C ARG A 182 -35.34 -1.16 14.26
N TRP A 183 -35.19 -2.48 14.17
CA TRP A 183 -34.02 -3.11 13.55
C TRP A 183 -33.87 -2.72 12.09
N GLN A 184 -34.96 -2.72 11.31
CA GLN A 184 -34.93 -2.29 9.90
C GLN A 184 -34.46 -0.84 9.76
N ARG A 185 -34.98 0.07 10.61
CA ARG A 185 -34.55 1.47 10.62
C ARG A 185 -33.07 1.61 10.96
N GLU A 186 -32.61 0.94 12.00
CA GLU A 186 -31.20 1.01 12.43
C GLU A 186 -30.25 0.37 11.41
N ALA A 187 -30.62 -0.76 10.81
CA ALA A 187 -29.88 -1.37 9.71
C ALA A 187 -29.78 -0.42 8.51
N ALA A 188 -30.89 0.20 8.09
CA ALA A 188 -30.90 1.16 6.99
C ALA A 188 -30.04 2.41 7.26
N LEU A 189 -30.02 2.91 8.50
CA LEU A 189 -29.16 4.01 8.92
C LEU A 189 -27.67 3.62 8.87
N ARG A 190 -27.32 2.44 9.39
CA ARG A 190 -25.95 1.90 9.31
C ARG A 190 -25.49 1.73 7.87
N ASP A 191 -26.33 1.16 7.02
CA ASP A 191 -26.03 1.00 5.60
C ASP A 191 -25.83 2.33 4.90
N THR A 192 -26.64 3.34 5.25
CA THR A 192 -26.50 4.70 4.71
C THR A 192 -25.19 5.34 5.17
N LEU A 193 -24.84 5.20 6.45
CA LEU A 193 -23.56 5.68 6.99
C LEU A 193 -22.37 5.04 6.26
N VAL A 194 -22.38 3.71 6.10
CA VAL A 194 -21.32 2.97 5.39
C VAL A 194 -21.19 3.45 3.94
N ARG A 195 -22.31 3.61 3.22
CA ARG A 195 -22.31 4.14 1.84
C ARG A 195 -21.78 5.57 1.76
N SER A 196 -22.21 6.44 2.67
CA SER A 196 -21.75 7.84 2.70
C SER A 196 -20.26 7.97 2.99
N LEU A 197 -19.74 7.18 3.94
CA LEU A 197 -18.30 7.13 4.22
C LEU A 197 -17.50 6.64 3.01
N ALA A 198 -17.99 5.59 2.33
CA ALA A 198 -17.35 5.10 1.10
C ALA A 198 -17.29 6.17 -0.01
N HIS A 199 -18.36 6.95 -0.20
CA HIS A 199 -18.37 8.07 -1.16
C HIS A 199 -17.37 9.18 -0.80
N LEU A 200 -17.24 9.52 0.48
CA LEU A 200 -16.27 10.54 0.93
C LEU A 200 -14.83 10.09 0.70
N ASP A 201 -14.53 8.81 0.93
CA ASP A 201 -13.20 8.27 0.68
C ASP A 201 -12.89 8.18 -0.83
N GLU A 202 -13.86 7.81 -1.66
CA GLU A 202 -13.73 7.85 -3.12
C GLU A 202 -13.35 9.26 -3.62
N ARG A 203 -14.05 10.31 -3.16
CA ARG A 203 -13.72 11.70 -3.55
C ARG A 203 -12.28 12.10 -3.20
N LYS A 204 -11.80 11.72 -1.99
CA LYS A 204 -10.41 12.00 -1.58
C LYS A 204 -9.40 11.35 -2.51
N TRP A 205 -9.63 10.09 -2.91
CA TRP A 205 -8.75 9.38 -3.82
C TRP A 205 -8.76 10.02 -5.21
N VAL A 206 -9.93 10.41 -5.73
CA VAL A 206 -10.06 11.12 -7.00
C VAL A 206 -9.31 12.45 -6.97
N ASP A 207 -9.49 13.26 -5.93
CA ASP A 207 -8.82 14.56 -5.82
C ASP A 207 -7.29 14.41 -5.72
N ARG A 208 -6.79 13.41 -4.96
CA ARG A 208 -5.35 13.09 -4.92
C ARG A 208 -4.82 12.62 -6.28
N ALA A 209 -5.54 11.72 -6.95
CA ALA A 209 -5.12 11.21 -8.25
C ALA A 209 -5.08 12.32 -9.31
N LYS A 210 -6.07 13.22 -9.31
CA LYS A 210 -6.05 14.43 -10.16
C LYS A 210 -4.79 15.26 -9.87
N GLY A 211 -4.50 15.56 -8.60
CA GLY A 211 -3.31 16.32 -8.21
C GLY A 211 -1.99 15.68 -8.68
N LEU A 212 -1.86 14.35 -8.57
CA LEU A 212 -0.71 13.63 -9.10
C LEU A 212 -0.58 13.76 -10.62
N LEU A 213 -1.68 13.60 -11.36
CA LEU A 213 -1.68 13.75 -12.82
C LEU A 213 -1.40 15.18 -13.27
N MET A 214 -1.93 16.17 -12.55
CA MET A 214 -1.66 17.59 -12.79
C MET A 214 -0.16 17.87 -12.61
N SER A 215 0.45 17.40 -11.53
CA SER A 215 1.88 17.58 -11.29
C SER A 215 2.77 16.82 -12.28
N ALA A 216 2.39 15.60 -12.65
CA ALA A 216 3.20 14.75 -13.53
C ALA A 216 3.14 15.20 -15.00
N ARG A 217 1.96 15.65 -15.47
CA ARG A 217 1.72 15.98 -16.88
C ARG A 217 1.58 17.49 -17.16
N GLY A 218 1.55 18.34 -16.14
CA GLY A 218 1.35 19.78 -16.30
C GLY A 218 -0.03 20.14 -16.86
N ILE A 219 -1.05 19.30 -16.62
CA ILE A 219 -2.41 19.47 -17.13
C ILE A 219 -3.34 20.10 -16.10
N GLY A 220 -4.41 20.75 -16.58
CA GLY A 220 -5.46 21.28 -15.72
C GLY A 220 -6.36 20.17 -15.11
N GLU A 221 -7.15 20.55 -14.11
CA GLU A 221 -8.01 19.62 -13.36
C GLU A 221 -9.01 18.87 -14.25
N ASP A 222 -9.68 19.56 -15.17
CA ASP A 222 -10.68 18.97 -16.08
C ASP A 222 -10.06 17.90 -16.98
N ALA A 223 -8.86 18.17 -17.50
CA ALA A 223 -8.12 17.22 -18.33
C ALA A 223 -7.68 15.99 -17.49
N ALA A 224 -7.22 16.20 -16.25
CA ALA A 224 -6.85 15.13 -15.34
C ALA A 224 -8.05 14.24 -15.00
N PHE A 225 -9.22 14.82 -14.70
CA PHE A 225 -10.44 14.06 -14.45
C PHE A 225 -10.93 13.32 -15.69
N GLY A 226 -10.85 13.95 -16.87
CA GLY A 226 -11.15 13.33 -18.15
C GLY A 226 -10.33 12.08 -18.41
N LEU A 227 -9.02 12.13 -18.13
CA LEU A 227 -8.10 10.98 -18.24
C LEU A 227 -8.45 9.87 -17.25
N LEU A 228 -8.67 10.19 -15.97
CA LEU A 228 -9.07 9.19 -14.96
C LEU A 228 -10.36 8.48 -15.36
N ARG A 229 -11.36 9.24 -15.84
CA ARG A 229 -12.63 8.66 -16.29
C ARG A 229 -12.46 7.78 -17.52
N GLY A 230 -11.69 8.22 -18.52
CA GLY A 230 -11.41 7.43 -19.72
C GLY A 230 -10.70 6.12 -19.39
N ALA A 231 -9.65 6.18 -18.57
CA ALA A 231 -8.92 5.00 -18.11
C ALA A 231 -9.81 4.05 -17.28
N ALA A 232 -10.66 4.58 -16.40
CA ALA A 232 -11.57 3.77 -15.59
C ALA A 232 -12.59 3.03 -16.46
N MET A 233 -13.11 3.69 -17.50
CA MET A 233 -14.00 3.10 -18.49
C MET A 233 -13.31 1.96 -19.27
N HIS A 234 -12.07 2.17 -19.72
CA HIS A 234 -11.30 1.13 -20.42
C HIS A 234 -10.96 -0.06 -19.52
N ALA A 235 -10.70 0.16 -18.24
CA ALA A 235 -10.40 -0.88 -17.27
C ALA A 235 -11.65 -1.56 -16.67
N ASN A 236 -12.86 -1.08 -17.01
CA ASN A 236 -14.12 -1.50 -16.40
C ASN A 236 -14.11 -1.38 -14.86
N LEU A 237 -13.52 -0.31 -14.33
CA LEU A 237 -13.40 0.00 -12.90
C LEU A 237 -14.17 1.29 -12.57
N ARG A 238 -14.50 1.48 -11.29
CA ARG A 238 -15.00 2.79 -10.83
C ARG A 238 -13.87 3.81 -10.81
N VAL A 239 -14.20 5.08 -11.04
CA VAL A 239 -13.21 6.17 -11.03
C VAL A 239 -12.49 6.25 -9.68
N GLY A 240 -13.18 6.03 -8.56
CA GLY A 240 -12.57 5.95 -7.23
C GLY A 240 -11.57 4.81 -7.08
N GLU A 241 -11.90 3.62 -7.58
CA GLU A 241 -11.02 2.43 -7.50
C GLU A 241 -9.76 2.63 -8.34
N LEU A 242 -9.91 3.14 -9.57
CA LEU A 242 -8.76 3.49 -10.39
C LEU A 242 -7.92 4.59 -9.73
N SER A 243 -8.56 5.64 -9.20
CA SER A 243 -7.85 6.75 -8.56
C SER A 243 -7.04 6.28 -7.35
N ARG A 244 -7.61 5.37 -6.56
CA ARG A 244 -6.90 4.73 -5.46
C ARG A 244 -5.68 3.94 -5.96
N SER A 245 -5.84 3.11 -6.99
CA SER A 245 -4.75 2.34 -7.60
C SER A 245 -3.63 3.25 -8.15
N VAL A 246 -3.99 4.38 -8.76
CA VAL A 246 -3.03 5.38 -9.25
C VAL A 246 -2.24 6.01 -8.08
N VAL A 247 -2.91 6.40 -7.01
CA VAL A 247 -2.25 7.01 -5.85
C VAL A 247 -1.36 6.00 -5.14
N GLU A 248 -1.84 4.78 -4.91
CA GLU A 248 -1.05 3.69 -4.31
C GLU A 248 0.18 3.37 -5.19
N GLY A 249 0.00 3.26 -6.50
CA GLY A 249 1.10 3.03 -7.44
C GLY A 249 2.15 4.15 -7.43
N ALA A 250 1.73 5.42 -7.34
CA ALA A 250 2.65 6.55 -7.24
C ALA A 250 3.42 6.55 -5.91
N GLN A 251 2.75 6.22 -4.80
CA GLN A 251 3.40 6.09 -3.48
C GLN A 251 4.47 4.98 -3.49
N TRP A 252 4.17 3.84 -4.11
CA TRP A 252 5.13 2.75 -4.26
C TRP A 252 6.33 3.13 -5.12
N ALA A 253 6.10 3.81 -6.24
CA ALA A 253 7.19 4.29 -7.10
C ALA A 253 8.11 5.27 -6.36
N GLU A 254 7.54 6.20 -5.59
CA GLU A 254 8.31 7.14 -4.76
C GLU A 254 9.08 6.41 -3.66
N ALA A 255 8.49 5.39 -3.02
CA ALA A 255 9.17 4.58 -2.02
C ALA A 255 10.41 3.87 -2.57
N ILE A 256 10.28 3.22 -3.74
CA ILE A 256 11.38 2.55 -4.43
C ILE A 256 12.47 3.56 -4.83
N ASN A 257 12.06 4.73 -5.34
CA ASN A 257 13.01 5.79 -5.68
C ASN A 257 13.79 6.28 -4.45
N ARG A 258 13.12 6.51 -3.30
CA ARG A 258 13.78 6.93 -2.06
C ARG A 258 14.71 5.86 -1.49
N ALA A 259 14.28 4.60 -1.45
CA ALA A 259 15.15 3.48 -1.09
C ALA A 259 16.36 3.41 -2.04
N GLY A 260 16.14 3.63 -3.34
CA GLY A 260 17.18 3.72 -4.35
C GLY A 260 18.17 4.87 -4.11
N GLN A 261 17.69 6.04 -3.70
CA GLN A 261 18.52 7.21 -3.37
C GLN A 261 19.42 6.95 -2.17
N LEU A 262 19.00 6.15 -1.17
CA LEU A 262 19.83 5.80 -0.03
C LEU A 262 21.11 5.06 -0.45
N ARG A 263 21.03 4.18 -1.46
CA ARG A 263 22.20 3.53 -2.06
C ARG A 263 23.20 4.55 -2.59
N MET A 264 22.73 5.53 -3.35
CA MET A 264 23.58 6.59 -3.88
C MET A 264 24.17 7.48 -2.78
N LEU A 265 23.34 7.93 -1.83
CA LEU A 265 23.74 8.83 -0.75
C LEU A 265 24.80 8.19 0.15
N SER A 266 24.69 6.89 0.44
CA SER A 266 25.70 6.14 1.20
C SER A 266 27.10 6.28 0.58
N GLN A 267 27.21 6.11 -0.74
CA GLN A 267 28.48 6.20 -1.47
C GLN A 267 28.95 7.65 -1.62
N ARG A 268 28.00 8.58 -1.84
CA ARG A 268 28.29 10.01 -1.95
C ARG A 268 28.93 10.54 -0.67
N LEU A 269 28.43 10.12 0.50
CA LEU A 269 28.93 10.55 1.81
C LEU A 269 30.39 10.12 2.05
N VAL A 270 30.77 8.89 1.68
CA VAL A 270 32.18 8.45 1.78
C VAL A 270 33.08 9.25 0.85
N ARG A 271 32.65 9.44 -0.41
CA ARG A 271 33.41 10.22 -1.39
C ARG A 271 33.63 11.66 -0.90
N LEU A 272 32.61 12.29 -0.32
CA LEU A 272 32.72 13.64 0.26
C LEU A 272 33.67 13.67 1.47
N ALA A 273 33.67 12.64 2.32
CA ALA A 273 34.64 12.51 3.40
C ALA A 273 36.08 12.35 2.86
N ALA A 274 36.28 11.52 1.84
CA ALA A 274 37.57 11.34 1.18
C ALA A 274 38.07 12.66 0.54
N GLN A 275 37.20 13.42 -0.12
CA GLN A 275 37.53 14.73 -0.69
C GLN A 275 38.03 15.72 0.36
N VAL A 276 37.33 15.81 1.50
CA VAL A 276 37.73 16.68 2.61
C VAL A 276 39.10 16.28 3.15
N LEU A 277 39.36 14.98 3.32
CA LEU A 277 40.65 14.49 3.80
C LEU A 277 41.78 14.69 2.76
N ALA A 278 41.46 14.61 1.46
CA ALA A 278 42.38 14.87 0.35
C ALA A 278 42.62 16.36 0.07
N GLY A 279 41.94 17.28 0.76
CA GLY A 279 42.05 18.72 0.56
C GLY A 279 41.40 19.24 -0.73
N VAL A 280 40.50 18.47 -1.36
CA VAL A 280 39.85 18.83 -2.63
C VAL A 280 38.50 19.48 -2.34
N GLU A 281 38.27 20.69 -2.86
CA GLU A 281 37.00 21.44 -2.75
C GLU A 281 36.36 21.47 -1.34
N VAL A 282 37.19 21.48 -0.27
CA VAL A 282 36.80 21.22 1.13
C VAL A 282 35.51 21.91 1.59
N ARG A 283 35.34 23.21 1.31
CA ARG A 283 34.14 23.97 1.73
C ARG A 283 32.88 23.43 1.06
N ARG A 284 32.94 23.18 -0.25
CA ARG A 284 31.83 22.62 -1.03
C ARG A 284 31.52 21.19 -0.57
N SER A 285 32.55 20.36 -0.35
CA SER A 285 32.35 18.98 0.10
C SER A 285 31.68 18.90 1.47
N ARG A 286 31.98 19.83 2.40
CA ARG A 286 31.28 19.93 3.69
C ARG A 286 29.81 20.33 3.55
N ALA A 287 29.50 21.29 2.68
CA ALA A 287 28.12 21.71 2.42
C ALA A 287 27.29 20.58 1.80
N LEU A 288 27.81 19.93 0.74
CA LEU A 288 27.16 18.79 0.10
C LEU A 288 26.99 17.59 1.03
N ARG A 289 27.92 17.41 1.99
CA ARG A 289 27.80 16.37 3.01
C ARG A 289 26.63 16.65 3.95
N ALA A 290 26.48 17.88 4.44
CA ALA A 290 25.36 18.26 5.28
C ALA A 290 24.01 18.07 4.55
N GLU A 291 23.94 18.52 3.29
CA GLU A 291 22.75 18.30 2.44
C GLU A 291 22.44 16.81 2.25
N SER A 292 23.47 15.99 1.99
CA SER A 292 23.29 14.55 1.78
C SER A 292 22.81 13.84 3.06
N VAL A 293 23.28 14.28 4.24
CA VAL A 293 22.81 13.77 5.55
C VAL A 293 21.34 14.09 5.76
N GLU A 294 20.93 15.34 5.54
CA GLU A 294 19.51 15.73 5.68
C GLU A 294 18.62 14.96 4.70
N ARG A 295 19.08 14.77 3.45
CA ARG A 295 18.33 13.99 2.46
C ARG A 295 18.18 12.51 2.83
N VAL A 296 19.15 11.92 3.53
CA VAL A 296 18.99 10.56 4.08
C VAL A 296 17.89 10.53 5.14
N LYS A 297 17.89 11.49 6.08
CA LYS A 297 16.87 11.59 7.13
C LYS A 297 15.47 11.76 6.53
N ASP A 298 15.30 12.69 5.60
CA ASP A 298 14.04 12.93 4.88
C ASP A 298 13.53 11.66 4.16
N ASN A 299 14.44 10.88 3.59
CA ASN A 299 14.08 9.61 2.95
C ASN A 299 13.62 8.58 3.97
N LEU A 300 14.30 8.44 5.10
CA LEU A 300 13.94 7.50 6.17
C LEU A 300 12.62 7.86 6.85
N ASP A 301 12.36 9.15 7.06
CA ASP A 301 11.12 9.64 7.67
C ASP A 301 9.93 9.41 6.74
N HIS A 302 10.09 9.69 5.45
CA HIS A 302 9.05 9.40 4.47
C HIS A 302 8.76 7.90 4.39
N LEU A 303 9.79 7.05 4.29
CA LEU A 303 9.62 5.60 4.25
C LEU A 303 8.98 5.07 5.55
N ALA A 304 9.23 5.71 6.70
CA ALA A 304 8.58 5.39 7.98
C ALA A 304 7.06 5.63 7.97
N GLY A 305 6.62 6.65 7.22
CA GLY A 305 5.22 7.06 7.17
C GLY A 305 4.35 6.22 6.24
N LEU A 306 4.94 5.28 5.49
CA LEU A 306 4.21 4.46 4.53
C LEU A 306 3.64 3.19 5.16
N PRO A 307 2.47 2.72 4.68
CA PRO A 307 1.92 1.42 5.08
C PRO A 307 2.70 0.28 4.41
N LEU A 308 3.79 -0.14 5.05
CA LEU A 308 4.68 -1.19 4.58
C LEU A 308 4.27 -2.58 5.11
N ASP A 309 4.58 -3.63 4.35
CA ASP A 309 4.42 -5.01 4.79
C ASP A 309 5.51 -5.43 5.80
N ALA A 310 5.36 -6.61 6.41
CA ALA A 310 6.29 -7.08 7.44
C ALA A 310 7.75 -7.17 6.96
N ALA A 311 7.95 -7.64 5.72
CA ALA A 311 9.29 -7.77 5.12
C ALA A 311 9.94 -6.40 4.89
N SER A 312 9.21 -5.45 4.29
CA SER A 312 9.71 -4.10 4.05
C SER A 312 9.94 -3.32 5.34
N MET A 313 9.10 -3.51 6.36
CA MET A 313 9.32 -2.92 7.69
C MET A 313 10.60 -3.43 8.35
N GLN A 314 10.87 -4.73 8.25
CA GLN A 314 12.11 -5.33 8.76
C GLN A 314 13.33 -4.79 8.00
N ALA A 315 13.27 -4.73 6.67
CA ALA A 315 14.36 -4.18 5.86
C ALA A 315 14.61 -2.70 6.19
N LEU A 316 13.56 -1.89 6.37
CA LEU A 316 13.68 -0.49 6.77
C LEU A 316 14.31 -0.32 8.15
N ALA A 317 14.02 -1.20 9.11
CA ALA A 317 14.69 -1.19 10.40
C ALA A 317 16.21 -1.47 10.26
N GLY A 318 16.58 -2.40 9.38
CA GLY A 318 17.98 -2.64 9.03
C GLY A 318 18.67 -1.41 8.44
N VAL A 319 18.00 -0.68 7.54
CA VAL A 319 18.49 0.58 6.97
C VAL A 319 18.69 1.64 8.06
N ARG A 320 17.74 1.80 8.99
CA ARG A 320 17.88 2.77 10.10
C ARG A 320 19.08 2.47 10.97
N SER A 321 19.28 1.21 11.36
CA SER A 321 20.43 0.79 12.16
C SER A 321 21.76 1.04 11.44
N ALA A 322 21.83 0.73 10.14
CA ALA A 322 23.01 1.02 9.34
C ALA A 322 23.27 2.52 9.18
N TRP A 323 22.21 3.33 9.07
CA TRP A 323 22.30 4.79 9.04
C TRP A 323 22.82 5.37 10.34
N GLU A 324 22.33 4.91 11.50
CA GLU A 324 22.81 5.35 12.83
C GLU A 324 24.32 5.09 12.98
N ALA A 325 24.79 3.91 12.53
CA ALA A 325 26.21 3.60 12.52
C ALA A 325 27.01 4.54 11.61
N LEU A 326 26.52 4.82 10.40
CA LEU A 326 27.16 5.74 9.47
C LEU A 326 27.18 7.19 9.98
N ASP A 327 26.08 7.69 10.54
CA ASP A 327 25.98 9.04 11.10
C ASP A 327 26.94 9.23 12.30
N GLY A 328 27.05 8.21 13.14
CA GLY A 328 28.05 8.15 14.21
C GLY A 328 29.48 8.20 13.67
N ALA A 329 29.80 7.41 12.66
CA ALA A 329 31.13 7.41 12.01
C ALA A 329 31.44 8.75 11.33
N LEU A 330 30.45 9.37 10.69
CA LEU A 330 30.57 10.68 10.06
C LEU A 330 30.89 11.76 11.10
N SER A 331 30.29 11.70 12.29
CA SER A 331 30.48 12.69 13.36
C SER A 331 31.88 12.67 13.99
N ALA A 332 32.65 11.59 13.78
CA ALA A 332 34.02 11.49 14.27
C ALA A 332 34.99 12.48 13.59
N ARG A 333 36.09 12.80 14.27
CA ARG A 333 37.17 13.60 13.68
C ARG A 333 37.77 12.87 12.48
N LEU A 334 37.71 13.52 11.32
CA LEU A 334 38.17 12.92 10.07
C LEU A 334 39.67 12.61 10.11
N SER A 335 39.99 11.36 9.80
CA SER A 335 41.32 10.77 9.74
C SER A 335 41.28 9.57 8.78
N PRO A 336 42.43 9.02 8.34
CA PRO A 336 42.44 7.82 7.50
C PRO A 336 41.68 6.63 8.13
N ALA A 337 41.83 6.42 9.44
CA ALA A 337 41.09 5.37 10.17
C ALA A 337 39.59 5.66 10.24
N ALA A 338 39.20 6.92 10.49
CA ALA A 338 37.79 7.30 10.48
C ALA A 338 37.18 7.18 9.08
N LEU A 339 37.94 7.46 8.01
CA LEU A 339 37.48 7.29 6.63
C LEU A 339 37.22 5.81 6.31
N ALA A 340 38.08 4.90 6.76
CA ALA A 340 37.84 3.46 6.62
C ALA A 340 36.58 3.00 7.40
N ALA A 341 36.34 3.54 8.60
CA ALA A 341 35.13 3.26 9.36
C ALA A 341 33.86 3.81 8.66
N ILE A 342 33.93 5.03 8.12
CA ILE A 342 32.85 5.64 7.32
C ILE A 342 32.55 4.76 6.09
N ASP A 343 33.57 4.28 5.39
CA ASP A 343 33.40 3.39 4.22
C ASP A 343 32.71 2.08 4.61
N ALA A 344 33.17 1.42 5.68
CA ALA A 344 32.56 0.19 6.18
C ALA A 344 31.09 0.37 6.57
N SER A 345 30.75 1.43 7.31
CA SER A 345 29.35 1.74 7.66
C SER A 345 28.50 2.09 6.44
N ALA A 346 29.07 2.76 5.44
CA ALA A 346 28.36 3.08 4.20
C ALA A 346 28.11 1.85 3.32
N GLU A 347 29.02 0.88 3.26
CA GLU A 347 28.78 -0.41 2.60
C GLU A 347 27.67 -1.21 3.31
N ALA A 348 27.63 -1.17 4.65
CA ALA A 348 26.51 -1.76 5.40
C ALA A 348 25.17 -1.08 5.06
N LEU A 349 25.15 0.25 4.96
CA LEU A 349 23.95 0.99 4.54
C LEU A 349 23.55 0.71 3.09
N LEU A 350 24.52 0.56 2.19
CA LEU A 350 24.27 0.17 0.79
C LEU A 350 23.56 -1.19 0.74
N GLY A 351 24.11 -2.20 1.41
CA GLY A 351 23.51 -3.53 1.44
C GLY A 351 22.12 -3.56 2.08
N ALA A 352 21.91 -2.80 3.16
CA ALA A 352 20.59 -2.65 3.77
C ALA A 352 19.59 -1.95 2.83
N ALA A 353 20.02 -0.92 2.11
CA ALA A 353 19.18 -0.19 1.16
C ALA A 353 18.85 -1.05 -0.09
N GLU A 354 19.76 -1.92 -0.53
CA GLU A 354 19.50 -2.92 -1.57
C GLU A 354 18.44 -3.92 -1.10
N ALA A 355 18.59 -4.49 0.09
CA ALA A 355 17.59 -5.39 0.67
C ALA A 355 16.21 -4.73 0.83
N LEU A 356 16.15 -3.45 1.23
CA LEU A 356 14.89 -2.70 1.27
C LEU A 356 14.31 -2.48 -0.14
N THR A 357 15.13 -2.12 -1.12
CA THR A 357 14.68 -1.95 -2.50
C THR A 357 14.09 -3.26 -3.03
N ASP A 358 14.76 -4.39 -2.79
CA ASP A 358 14.32 -5.71 -3.21
C ASP A 358 13.01 -6.13 -2.53
N ALA A 359 12.86 -5.81 -1.24
CA ALA A 359 11.61 -6.06 -0.50
C ALA A 359 10.45 -5.24 -1.10
N LEU A 360 10.66 -3.95 -1.36
CA LEU A 360 9.65 -3.05 -1.96
C LEU A 360 9.30 -3.47 -3.40
N GLU A 361 10.27 -3.94 -4.18
CA GLU A 361 10.05 -4.47 -5.55
C GLU A 361 9.32 -5.81 -5.54
N SER A 362 9.50 -6.63 -4.50
CA SER A 362 8.82 -7.92 -4.35
C SER A 362 7.37 -7.75 -3.90
N SER A 363 7.08 -6.76 -3.06
CA SER A 363 5.72 -6.41 -2.62
C SER A 363 4.94 -5.64 -3.68
N GLY A 364 5.63 -4.89 -4.56
CA GLY A 364 5.06 -4.08 -5.63
C GLY A 364 5.14 -4.76 -7.00
N GLY A 365 4.03 -5.35 -7.47
CA GLY A 365 4.00 -6.03 -8.76
C GLY A 365 4.46 -5.18 -9.97
N ARG A 366 5.63 -5.54 -10.53
CA ARG A 366 6.03 -5.58 -11.96
C ARG A 366 6.88 -4.46 -12.60
N ARG A 367 8.00 -4.92 -13.18
CA ARG A 367 8.72 -4.68 -14.48
C ARG A 367 8.74 -3.33 -15.22
N ALA A 368 7.89 -2.36 -14.95
CA ALA A 368 7.94 -1.04 -15.64
C ALA A 368 9.16 -0.19 -15.22
N LEU A 369 9.80 -0.54 -14.09
CA LEU A 369 10.90 0.20 -13.48
C LEU A 369 12.30 -0.16 -14.01
N ARG A 370 12.46 -1.10 -14.96
CA ARG A 370 13.79 -1.63 -15.30
C ARG A 370 14.77 -0.56 -15.83
N ILE A 371 14.32 0.34 -16.71
CA ILE A 371 15.18 1.39 -17.29
C ILE A 371 15.48 2.48 -16.25
N VAL A 372 14.47 2.92 -15.50
CA VAL A 372 14.61 3.86 -14.37
C VAL A 372 15.59 3.31 -13.33
N ASN A 373 15.46 2.04 -12.98
CA ASN A 373 16.37 1.32 -12.09
C ASN A 373 17.78 1.22 -12.66
N LEU A 374 17.94 1.08 -13.98
CA LEU A 374 19.24 1.06 -14.64
C LEU A 374 19.95 2.42 -14.49
N CYS A 375 19.25 3.53 -14.77
CA CYS A 375 19.75 4.89 -14.55
C CYS A 375 20.08 5.13 -13.06
N GLY A 376 19.22 4.66 -12.14
CA GLY A 376 19.48 4.68 -10.69
C GLY A 376 20.77 3.97 -10.28
N ARG A 377 21.00 2.77 -10.82
CA ARG A 377 22.25 2.01 -10.57
C ARG A 377 23.47 2.71 -11.15
N GLN A 378 23.36 3.39 -12.30
CA GLN A 378 24.47 4.17 -12.86
C GLN A 378 24.93 5.28 -11.92
N ARG A 379 23.99 6.03 -11.32
CA ARG A 379 24.31 7.08 -10.33
C ARG A 379 25.14 6.55 -9.17
N MET A 380 24.71 5.44 -8.57
CA MET A 380 25.45 4.80 -7.49
C MET A 380 26.85 4.36 -7.93
N ARG A 381 26.98 3.72 -9.09
CA ARG A 381 28.28 3.26 -9.63
C ARG A 381 29.26 4.39 -9.88
N VAL A 382 28.79 5.54 -10.35
CA VAL A 382 29.62 6.75 -10.54
C VAL A 382 30.22 7.21 -9.21
N HIS A 383 29.40 7.30 -8.15
CA HIS A 383 29.90 7.67 -6.83
C HIS A 383 30.81 6.60 -6.22
N ARG A 384 30.46 5.32 -6.37
CA ARG A 384 31.29 4.19 -5.90
C ARG A 384 32.66 4.20 -6.56
N LEU A 385 32.73 4.40 -7.87
CA LEU A 385 33.98 4.45 -8.61
C LEU A 385 34.86 5.65 -8.20
N ALA A 386 34.27 6.82 -8.04
CA ALA A 386 34.99 7.99 -7.55
C ALA A 386 35.44 7.83 -6.09
N LYS A 387 34.63 7.18 -5.25
CA LYS A 387 34.98 6.80 -3.87
C LYS A 387 36.18 5.85 -3.88
N ASP A 388 36.08 4.72 -4.57
CA ASP A 388 37.09 3.66 -4.59
C ASP A 388 38.43 4.18 -5.13
N ALA A 389 38.42 5.05 -6.15
CA ALA A 389 39.63 5.68 -6.67
C ALA A 389 40.29 6.63 -5.66
N LEU A 390 39.50 7.42 -4.92
CA LEU A 390 40.04 8.27 -3.85
C LEU A 390 40.58 7.43 -2.69
N LEU A 391 39.87 6.39 -2.27
CA LEU A 391 40.30 5.50 -1.19
C LEU A 391 41.58 4.75 -1.57
N ALA A 392 41.67 4.19 -2.78
CA ALA A 392 42.87 3.52 -3.28
C ALA A 392 44.11 4.44 -3.31
N ALA A 393 43.92 5.73 -3.61
CA ALA A 393 45.00 6.72 -3.61
C ALA A 393 45.45 7.15 -2.19
N MET A 394 44.61 6.95 -1.16
CA MET A 394 44.83 7.47 0.19
C MET A 394 45.12 6.39 1.24
N LEU A 395 44.63 5.18 1.02
CA LEU A 395 44.70 4.07 1.97
C LEU A 395 45.41 2.89 1.30
N PRO A 396 46.63 2.54 1.72
CA PRO A 396 47.34 1.37 1.17
C PRO A 396 46.67 0.06 1.62
N GLY A 397 46.60 -0.92 0.71
CA GLY A 397 46.30 -2.32 1.04
C GLY A 397 44.82 -2.74 1.04
N GLY A 398 43.87 -1.91 0.58
CA GLY A 398 42.46 -2.33 0.46
C GLY A 398 42.06 -2.87 -0.91
N ALA A 399 40.87 -3.49 -0.95
CA ALA A 399 40.30 -4.12 -2.15
C ALA A 399 39.76 -3.13 -3.20
N TRP A 400 39.87 -1.82 -2.96
CA TRP A 400 39.29 -0.76 -3.82
C TRP A 400 39.79 -0.84 -5.27
N SER A 401 41.07 -1.19 -5.50
CA SER A 401 41.62 -1.36 -6.84
C SER A 401 40.94 -2.49 -7.63
N ALA A 402 40.53 -3.57 -6.96
CA ALA A 402 39.79 -4.67 -7.59
C ALA A 402 38.33 -4.29 -7.87
N HIS A 403 37.70 -3.54 -6.95
CA HIS A 403 36.32 -3.05 -7.12
C HIS A 403 36.18 -2.06 -8.28
N LEU A 404 37.21 -1.24 -8.55
CA LEU A 404 37.22 -0.29 -9.66
C LEU A 404 36.97 -0.96 -11.00
N ALA A 405 37.73 -2.02 -11.32
CA ALA A 405 37.60 -2.72 -12.61
C ALA A 405 36.19 -3.30 -12.80
N SER A 406 35.69 -4.04 -11.81
CA SER A 406 34.33 -4.61 -11.86
C SER A 406 33.24 -3.55 -11.97
N THR A 407 33.38 -2.41 -11.27
CA THR A 407 32.42 -1.30 -11.32
C THR A 407 32.44 -0.62 -12.69
N MET A 408 33.62 -0.47 -13.31
CA MET A 408 33.78 0.07 -14.66
C MET A 408 33.09 -0.82 -15.70
N ASP A 409 33.38 -2.12 -15.69
CA ASP A 409 32.78 -3.08 -16.63
C ASP A 409 31.25 -3.08 -16.53
N ALA A 410 30.73 -3.08 -15.29
CA ALA A 410 29.30 -3.05 -15.04
C ALA A 410 28.66 -1.72 -15.51
N PHE A 411 29.32 -0.58 -15.29
CA PHE A 411 28.87 0.73 -15.76
C PHE A 411 28.79 0.75 -17.30
N GLU A 412 29.87 0.37 -17.98
CA GLU A 412 29.92 0.39 -19.46
C GLU A 412 28.87 -0.53 -20.09
N ALA A 413 28.69 -1.74 -19.54
CA ALA A 413 27.67 -2.67 -20.02
C ALA A 413 26.26 -2.08 -19.92
N SER A 414 25.95 -1.39 -18.82
CA SER A 414 24.65 -0.75 -18.60
C SER A 414 24.46 0.52 -19.43
N LEU A 415 25.50 1.32 -19.64
CA LEU A 415 25.45 2.47 -20.54
C LEU A 415 25.13 2.03 -21.97
N LEU A 416 25.77 0.95 -22.44
CA LEU A 416 25.49 0.35 -23.74
C LEU A 416 24.06 -0.18 -23.86
N GLU A 417 23.50 -0.76 -22.79
CA GLU A 417 22.11 -1.18 -22.74
C GLU A 417 21.14 0.02 -22.87
N LEU A 418 21.43 1.14 -22.19
CA LEU A 418 20.64 2.38 -22.29
C LEU A 418 20.70 2.99 -23.70
N GLU A 419 21.88 3.03 -24.32
CA GLU A 419 22.07 3.55 -25.69
C GLU A 419 21.31 2.73 -26.74
N ARG A 420 21.17 1.42 -26.51
CA ARG A 420 20.45 0.50 -27.40
C ARG A 420 18.95 0.42 -27.09
N ALA A 421 18.46 1.15 -26.09
CA ALA A 421 17.07 1.08 -25.70
C ALA A 421 16.14 1.67 -26.79
N PRO A 422 15.08 0.95 -27.20
CA PRO A 422 14.22 1.33 -28.33
C PRO A 422 13.38 2.60 -28.07
N LEU A 423 13.24 3.03 -26.81
CA LEU A 423 12.40 4.15 -26.38
C LEU A 423 13.20 5.44 -26.11
N SER A 424 14.20 5.74 -26.95
CA SER A 424 15.07 6.90 -26.74
C SER A 424 14.62 8.09 -27.60
N SER A 425 14.28 9.23 -26.98
CA SER A 425 14.04 10.49 -27.68
C SER A 425 15.37 11.12 -28.17
N PRO A 426 15.35 12.10 -29.09
CA PRO A 426 16.56 12.86 -29.46
C PRO A 426 17.27 13.48 -28.25
N GLU A 427 16.52 13.98 -27.28
CA GLU A 427 17.03 14.57 -26.05
C GLU A 427 17.72 13.51 -25.17
N ILE A 428 17.10 12.33 -25.02
CA ILE A 428 17.70 11.20 -24.29
C ILE A 428 19.00 10.76 -24.96
N ARG A 429 19.04 10.65 -26.30
CA ARG A 429 20.26 10.30 -27.04
C ARG A 429 21.36 11.34 -26.84
N ALA A 430 21.03 12.62 -26.88
CA ALA A 430 21.99 13.69 -26.62
C ALA A 430 22.55 13.63 -25.19
N ALA A 431 21.70 13.39 -24.20
CA ALA A 431 22.11 13.24 -22.80
C ALA A 431 23.00 11.99 -22.58
N LEU A 432 22.71 10.86 -23.24
CA LEU A 432 23.56 9.67 -23.20
C LEU A 432 24.94 9.91 -23.86
N SER A 433 24.98 10.64 -24.98
CA SER A 433 26.26 11.03 -25.60
C SER A 433 27.10 11.89 -24.64
N GLY A 434 26.49 12.90 -24.00
CA GLY A 434 27.16 13.72 -22.99
C GLY A 434 27.63 12.90 -21.79
N ALA A 435 26.84 11.91 -21.37
CA ALA A 435 27.23 10.98 -20.31
C ALA A 435 28.46 10.15 -20.68
N ARG A 436 28.60 9.73 -21.96
CA ARG A 436 29.79 9.01 -22.43
C ARG A 436 31.04 9.90 -22.45
N ASP A 437 30.92 11.16 -22.84
CA ASP A 437 32.05 12.10 -22.80
C ASP A 437 32.53 12.34 -21.36
N GLU A 438 31.59 12.48 -20.43
CA GLU A 438 31.89 12.66 -19.01
C GLU A 438 32.40 11.36 -18.36
N TRP A 439 31.93 10.19 -18.80
CA TRP A 439 32.51 8.90 -18.41
C TRP A 439 34.01 8.82 -18.75
N LEU A 440 34.40 9.24 -19.96
CA LEU A 440 35.82 9.23 -20.36
C LEU A 440 36.67 10.19 -19.51
N ARG A 441 36.11 11.33 -19.08
CA ARG A 441 36.76 12.25 -18.13
C ARG A 441 36.94 11.59 -16.76
N LEU A 442 35.89 10.94 -16.27
CA LEU A 442 35.92 10.21 -15.00
C LEU A 442 37.01 9.12 -15.00
N VAL A 443 37.09 8.31 -16.06
CA VAL A 443 38.11 7.25 -16.21
C VAL A 443 39.52 7.82 -16.24
N ARG A 444 39.75 8.97 -16.90
CA ARG A 444 41.05 9.67 -16.84
C ARG A 444 41.37 10.13 -15.42
N GLY A 445 40.40 10.69 -14.72
CA GLY A 445 40.51 11.09 -13.32
C GLY A 445 40.92 9.92 -12.41
N VAL A 446 40.33 8.73 -12.60
CA VAL A 446 40.69 7.51 -11.84
C VAL A 446 42.17 7.17 -12.03
N ARG A 447 42.66 7.16 -13.28
CA ARG A 447 44.06 6.84 -13.60
C ARG A 447 45.05 7.86 -13.04
N GLN A 448 44.59 9.06 -12.70
CA GLN A 448 45.42 10.16 -12.21
C GLN A 448 45.10 10.55 -10.76
N ALA A 449 44.38 9.70 -10.01
CA ALA A 449 43.94 9.99 -8.65
C ALA A 449 45.08 10.21 -7.64
N GLU A 450 46.31 9.81 -7.96
CA GLU A 450 47.51 10.13 -7.18
C GLU A 450 47.89 11.62 -7.25
N ARG A 451 47.53 12.31 -8.34
CA ARG A 451 47.78 13.75 -8.53
C ARG A 451 46.58 14.58 -8.06
N ALA A 452 46.86 15.77 -7.51
CA ALA A 452 45.81 16.67 -7.04
C ALA A 452 44.86 17.12 -8.16
N GLU A 453 45.40 17.41 -9.35
CA GLU A 453 44.60 17.78 -10.54
C GLU A 453 43.69 16.62 -10.99
N GLY A 454 44.21 15.40 -11.01
CA GLY A 454 43.45 14.20 -11.35
C GLY A 454 42.33 13.91 -10.35
N ARG A 455 42.57 14.10 -9.04
CA ARG A 455 41.50 14.03 -8.02
C ARG A 455 40.41 15.08 -8.25
N ALA A 456 40.80 16.29 -8.63
CA ALA A 456 39.83 17.36 -8.89
C ALA A 456 38.99 17.08 -10.16
N GLU A 457 39.61 16.55 -11.23
CA GLU A 457 38.89 16.10 -12.43
C GLU A 457 37.93 14.94 -12.12
N LEU A 458 38.41 13.91 -11.40
CA LEU A 458 37.60 12.77 -10.95
C LEU A 458 36.33 13.24 -10.20
N VAL A 459 36.51 14.15 -9.24
CA VAL A 459 35.41 14.68 -8.42
C VAL A 459 34.39 15.42 -9.28
N ARG A 460 34.85 16.35 -10.12
CA ARG A 460 33.96 17.13 -10.99
C ARG A 460 33.20 16.24 -11.97
N ALA A 461 33.90 15.32 -12.63
CA ALA A 461 33.30 14.40 -13.59
C ALA A 461 32.25 13.50 -12.92
N SER A 462 32.52 13.04 -11.69
CA SER A 462 31.58 12.21 -10.94
C SER A 462 30.27 12.93 -10.60
N GLU A 463 30.30 14.22 -10.25
CA GLU A 463 29.06 14.99 -9.99
C GLU A 463 28.29 15.21 -11.29
N VAL A 464 28.95 15.70 -12.34
CA VAL A 464 28.30 16.02 -13.62
C VAL A 464 27.65 14.76 -14.21
N LEU A 465 28.34 13.62 -14.13
CA LEU A 465 27.81 12.37 -14.64
C LEU A 465 26.64 11.85 -13.79
N ALA A 466 26.71 11.95 -12.46
CA ALA A 466 25.60 11.59 -11.57
C ALA A 466 24.36 12.45 -11.84
N GLU A 467 24.51 13.77 -11.94
CA GLU A 467 23.44 14.71 -12.31
C GLU A 467 22.86 14.42 -13.70
N THR A 468 23.70 13.97 -14.64
CA THR A 468 23.23 13.58 -15.98
C THR A 468 22.33 12.36 -15.90
N PHE A 469 22.66 11.36 -15.08
CA PHE A 469 21.78 10.22 -14.87
C PHE A 469 20.53 10.55 -14.05
N ASP A 470 20.56 11.55 -13.16
CA ASP A 470 19.36 12.09 -12.52
C ASP A 470 18.40 12.66 -13.58
N ARG A 471 18.91 13.50 -14.47
CA ARG A 471 18.11 14.06 -15.57
C ARG A 471 17.60 12.98 -16.53
N LEU A 472 18.43 12.01 -16.89
CA LEU A 472 18.02 10.87 -17.73
C LEU A 472 16.90 10.07 -17.06
N THR A 473 16.97 9.84 -15.76
CA THR A 473 15.89 9.16 -15.00
C THR A 473 14.58 9.89 -15.19
N ALA A 474 14.55 11.21 -14.97
CA ALA A 474 13.36 12.05 -15.16
C ALA A 474 12.88 12.05 -16.63
N SER A 475 13.78 12.10 -17.61
CA SER A 475 13.42 12.06 -19.03
C SER A 475 12.79 10.72 -19.45
N TYR A 476 13.30 9.60 -18.94
CA TYR A 476 12.71 8.28 -19.18
C TYR A 476 11.36 8.13 -18.48
N GLU A 477 11.21 8.61 -17.24
CA GLU A 477 9.92 8.64 -16.55
C GLU A 477 8.88 9.44 -17.33
N HIS A 478 9.26 10.62 -17.83
CA HIS A 478 8.37 11.47 -18.63
C HIS A 478 8.01 10.81 -19.97
N SER A 479 8.99 10.23 -20.67
CA SER A 479 8.75 9.54 -21.95
C SER A 479 7.83 8.32 -21.80
N LEU A 480 7.97 7.57 -20.70
CA LEU A 480 7.03 6.49 -20.36
C LEU A 480 5.62 7.03 -20.12
N GLN A 481 5.49 8.18 -19.44
CA GLN A 481 4.19 8.81 -19.20
C GLN A 481 3.51 9.32 -20.48
N VAL A 482 4.29 9.81 -21.46
CA VAL A 482 3.80 10.34 -22.75
C VAL A 482 3.42 9.21 -23.72
N ILE A 483 4.15 8.09 -23.74
CA ILE A 483 3.78 6.94 -24.58
C ILE A 483 2.52 6.23 -24.04
N MET A 484 2.22 6.41 -22.75
CA MET A 484 1.01 5.90 -22.09
C MET A 484 -0.20 6.86 -22.17
N SER A 485 -0.05 8.06 -22.74
CA SER A 485 -1.15 9.00 -23.05
C SER A 485 -1.55 8.92 -24.50
#